data_AF-A0A1J0EQC5-F1
#
_entry.id   AF-A0A1J0EQC5-F1
#
_cell.length_a   1.000
_cell.length_b   1.000
_cell.length_c   1.000
_cell.angle_alpha   90.00
_cell.angle_beta   90.00
_cell.angle_gamma   90.00
#
_symmetry.space_group_name_H-M   'P 1'
#
loop_
_entity.id
_entity.type
_entity.pdbx_description
1 polymer ?
#
loop_
_entity_poly.entity_id
_entity_poly.type
_entity_poly.pdbx_seq_one_letter_code
_entity_poly.pdbx_strand_id
1 'polypeptide(L)'
;MRTELQGTEKWHADRSGRVTASRFKDVIAWGKPDKNGKREPMGARTSYMRELCFERLAKKSKHNVSSASMKWGHTEEQKAQDAYEMLTGNIVIPSEFIVHPKYDWLGCSPDGLINDDGGTESKCPFNEAIHVKTWLEGMPEEHMPQVQGCMFVTGRKWWDFLSFDSRQDEECQLYIETIHRDEDYIANLHKELVQFNLELNRMVDEVADKARAQAYRLGA
;
A
#
# COMPACT_ATOMS: atom_id res chain seq x y z
N MET A 1 -9.93 -24.29 -2.50
CA MET A 1 -9.65 -23.29 -3.55
C MET A 1 -8.17 -22.99 -3.48
N ARG A 2 -7.48 -22.84 -4.63
CA ARG A 2 -6.08 -22.35 -4.62
C ARG A 2 -6.14 -20.88 -4.21
N THR A 3 -5.45 -20.52 -3.13
CA THR A 3 -5.23 -19.12 -2.75
C THR A 3 -4.46 -18.43 -3.88
N GLU A 4 -5.02 -17.37 -4.45
CA GLU A 4 -4.42 -16.62 -5.55
C GLU A 4 -3.47 -15.56 -5.02
N LEU A 5 -2.19 -15.91 -5.01
CA LEU A 5 -1.12 -15.16 -4.38
C LEU A 5 -0.79 -13.84 -5.10
N GLN A 6 -0.11 -12.97 -4.36
CA GLN A 6 0.45 -11.70 -4.81
C GLN A 6 1.30 -11.85 -6.09
N GLY A 7 1.20 -10.88 -7.00
CA GLY A 7 1.98 -10.84 -8.25
C GLY A 7 1.38 -11.60 -9.44
N THR A 8 0.22 -12.26 -9.27
CA THR A 8 -0.51 -12.88 -10.39
C THR A 8 -1.23 -11.86 -11.28
N GLU A 9 -1.57 -12.23 -12.52
CA GLU A 9 -2.33 -11.35 -13.43
C GLU A 9 -3.70 -10.96 -12.85
N LYS A 10 -4.38 -11.90 -12.19
CA LYS A 10 -5.63 -11.63 -11.48
C LYS A 10 -5.43 -10.68 -10.31
N TRP A 11 -4.37 -10.83 -9.52
CA TRP A 11 -4.03 -9.87 -8.46
C TRP A 11 -3.83 -8.45 -9.01
N HIS A 12 -3.17 -8.30 -10.15
CA HIS A 12 -3.04 -7.00 -10.83
C HIS A 12 -4.39 -6.46 -11.32
N ALA A 13 -5.25 -7.32 -11.87
CA ALA A 13 -6.57 -6.94 -12.34
C ALA A 13 -7.47 -6.48 -11.18
N ASP A 14 -7.48 -7.21 -10.06
CA ASP A 14 -8.29 -6.87 -8.89
C ASP A 14 -7.88 -5.51 -8.30
N ARG A 15 -6.59 -5.18 -8.33
CA ARG A 15 -6.03 -3.90 -7.86
C ARG A 15 -6.28 -2.73 -8.81
N SER A 16 -6.51 -2.98 -10.09
CA SER A 16 -6.58 -1.94 -11.11
C SER A 16 -7.67 -0.91 -10.79
N GLY A 17 -7.28 0.37 -10.80
CA GLY A 17 -8.18 1.50 -10.54
C GLY A 17 -8.59 1.68 -9.07
N ARG A 18 -8.06 0.85 -8.15
CA ARG A 18 -8.32 0.94 -6.70
C ARG A 18 -7.19 1.68 -5.98
N VAL A 19 -7.58 2.38 -4.93
CA VAL A 19 -6.63 2.96 -3.99
C VAL A 19 -6.14 1.82 -3.09
N THR A 20 -4.82 1.61 -3.00
CA THR A 20 -4.24 0.46 -2.28
C THR A 20 -3.39 0.91 -1.09
N ALA A 21 -3.41 0.13 0.00
CA ALA A 21 -2.76 0.50 1.27
C ALA A 21 -1.28 0.90 1.12
N SER A 22 -0.52 0.19 0.28
CA SER A 22 0.89 0.50 -0.01
C SER A 22 1.14 1.86 -0.68
N ARG A 23 0.08 2.52 -1.16
CA ARG A 23 0.11 3.85 -1.76
C ARG A 23 -0.65 4.90 -0.94
N PHE A 24 -1.11 4.57 0.26
CA PHE A 24 -1.82 5.54 1.12
C PHE A 24 -0.93 6.71 1.55
N LYS A 25 0.39 6.50 1.66
CA LYS A 25 1.35 7.61 1.87
C LYS A 25 1.30 8.65 0.74
N ASP A 26 1.08 8.23 -0.49
CA ASP A 26 0.97 9.14 -1.64
C ASP A 26 -0.38 9.86 -1.64
N VAL A 27 -1.44 9.20 -1.18
CA VAL A 27 -2.74 9.84 -0.96
C VAL A 27 -2.53 11.00 0.03
N ILE A 28 -1.97 10.77 1.21
CA ILE A 28 -1.85 11.82 2.22
C ILE A 28 -0.69 12.81 1.97
N ALA A 29 -0.02 12.75 0.82
CA ALA A 29 1.12 13.61 0.49
C ALA A 29 0.66 15.05 0.16
N TRP A 30 0.42 15.82 1.22
CA TRP A 30 0.05 17.22 1.19
C TRP A 30 1.23 18.13 1.59
N GLY A 31 1.32 19.29 0.95
CA GLY A 31 2.21 20.35 1.40
C GLY A 31 1.75 20.95 2.73
N LYS A 32 2.60 21.79 3.31
CA LYS A 32 2.25 22.53 4.53
C LYS A 32 1.01 23.39 4.29
N PRO A 33 0.11 23.52 5.28
CA PRO A 33 -1.02 24.42 5.17
C PRO A 33 -0.54 25.87 5.03
N ASP A 34 -1.19 26.64 4.16
CA ASP A 34 -1.00 28.07 4.07
C ASP A 34 -1.64 28.82 5.25
N LYS A 35 -1.55 30.15 5.24
CA LYS A 35 -2.13 31.02 6.28
C LYS A 35 -3.65 30.88 6.47
N ASN A 36 -4.35 30.29 5.50
CA ASN A 36 -5.79 30.06 5.52
C ASN A 36 -6.12 28.57 5.79
N GLY A 37 -5.11 27.74 6.08
CA GLY A 37 -5.29 26.30 6.30
C GLY A 37 -5.40 25.47 5.02
N LYS A 38 -5.24 26.07 3.83
CA LYS A 38 -5.29 25.34 2.56
C LYS A 38 -3.98 24.59 2.35
N ARG A 39 -4.06 23.31 1.98
CA ARG A 39 -2.91 22.49 1.60
C ARG A 39 -2.88 22.30 0.09
N GLU A 40 -1.69 22.41 -0.49
CA GLU A 40 -1.48 22.09 -1.91
C GLU A 40 -1.02 20.62 -2.05
N PRO A 41 -1.49 19.89 -3.07
CA PRO A 41 -1.11 18.49 -3.25
C PRO A 41 0.37 18.40 -3.64
N MET A 42 1.11 17.45 -3.05
CA MET A 42 2.49 17.18 -3.46
C MET A 42 2.54 16.38 -4.76
N GLY A 43 3.74 16.27 -5.33
CA GLY A 43 3.99 15.52 -6.56
C GLY A 43 3.55 14.05 -6.47
N ALA A 44 3.80 13.37 -5.35
CA ALA A 44 3.42 11.98 -5.13
C ALA A 44 1.89 11.77 -5.24
N ARG A 45 1.09 12.62 -4.57
CA ARG A 45 -0.38 12.59 -4.65
C ARG A 45 -0.87 12.79 -6.07
N THR A 46 -0.34 13.82 -6.74
CA THR A 46 -0.74 14.18 -8.11
C THR A 46 -0.40 13.07 -9.10
N SER A 47 0.80 12.49 -8.99
CA SER A 47 1.25 11.38 -9.84
C SER A 47 0.37 10.15 -9.62
N TYR A 48 0.11 9.76 -8.37
CA TYR A 48 -0.72 8.59 -8.08
C TYR A 48 -2.16 8.76 -8.57
N MET A 49 -2.74 9.97 -8.46
CA MET A 49 -4.08 10.24 -8.99
C MET A 49 -4.13 10.07 -10.51
N ARG A 50 -3.12 10.55 -11.24
CA ARG A 50 -3.02 10.37 -12.70
C ARG A 50 -2.83 8.91 -13.10
N GLU A 51 -2.04 8.15 -12.35
CA GLU A 51 -1.90 6.69 -12.54
C GLU A 51 -3.27 6.00 -12.46
N LEU A 52 -4.03 6.24 -11.38
CA LEU A 52 -5.35 5.63 -11.20
C LEU A 52 -6.39 6.13 -12.21
N CYS A 53 -6.31 7.41 -12.62
CA CYS A 53 -7.17 7.95 -13.67
C CYS A 53 -6.96 7.20 -14.98
N PHE A 54 -5.70 6.94 -15.35
CA PHE A 54 -5.35 6.14 -16.51
C PHE A 54 -5.93 4.72 -16.39
N GLU A 55 -5.71 4.03 -15.26
CA GLU A 55 -6.21 2.67 -15.06
C GLU A 55 -7.74 2.57 -15.17
N ARG A 56 -8.48 3.53 -14.59
CA ARG A 56 -9.95 3.56 -14.66
C ARG A 56 -10.47 3.77 -16.07
N LEU A 57 -9.84 4.66 -16.85
CA LEU A 57 -10.22 4.90 -18.24
C LEU A 57 -9.83 3.72 -19.15
N ALA A 58 -8.66 3.13 -18.94
CA ALA A 58 -8.14 2.03 -19.74
C ALA A 58 -8.74 0.66 -19.38
N LYS A 59 -9.34 0.53 -18.18
CA LYS A 59 -9.81 -0.74 -17.59
C LYS A 59 -8.72 -1.82 -17.54
N LYS A 60 -7.48 -1.38 -17.33
CA LYS A 60 -6.28 -2.22 -17.27
C LYS A 60 -5.32 -1.66 -16.23
N SER A 61 -4.60 -2.54 -15.54
CA SER A 61 -3.52 -2.14 -14.63
C SER A 61 -2.41 -1.44 -15.40
N LYS A 62 -1.71 -0.51 -14.73
CA LYS A 62 -0.48 0.05 -15.29
C LYS A 62 0.54 -1.05 -15.56
N HIS A 63 1.48 -0.77 -16.46
CA HIS A 63 2.59 -1.68 -16.73
C HIS A 63 3.44 -1.86 -15.45
N ASN A 64 3.81 -3.10 -15.17
CA ASN A 64 4.71 -3.39 -14.06
C ASN A 64 6.16 -3.15 -14.50
N VAL A 65 6.88 -2.31 -13.75
CA VAL A 65 8.34 -2.18 -13.89
C VAL A 65 8.97 -2.83 -12.67
N SER A 66 9.77 -3.86 -12.89
CA SER A 66 10.49 -4.55 -11.82
C SER A 66 11.91 -3.98 -11.68
N SER A 67 12.22 -3.40 -10.52
CA SER A 67 13.56 -2.93 -10.16
C SER A 67 14.37 -4.05 -9.51
N ALA A 68 15.69 -3.88 -9.40
CA ALA A 68 16.54 -4.78 -8.61
C ALA A 68 16.07 -4.88 -7.15
N SER A 69 15.67 -3.75 -6.54
CA SER A 69 15.15 -3.72 -5.17
C SER A 69 13.84 -4.50 -5.01
N MET A 70 12.93 -4.45 -5.99
CA MET A 70 11.68 -5.22 -5.94
C MET A 70 11.95 -6.72 -6.06
N LYS A 71 12.89 -7.12 -6.92
CA LYS A 71 13.30 -8.52 -7.06
C LYS A 71 13.91 -9.06 -5.77
N TRP A 72 14.81 -8.28 -5.16
CA TRP A 72 15.40 -8.61 -3.86
C TRP A 72 14.33 -8.80 -2.79
N GLY A 73 13.39 -7.85 -2.68
CA GLY A 73 12.28 -7.95 -1.74
C GLY A 73 11.52 -9.26 -1.89
N HIS A 74 11.13 -9.60 -3.12
CA HIS A 74 10.39 -10.83 -3.40
C HIS A 74 11.18 -12.11 -3.09
N THR A 75 12.50 -12.13 -3.31
CA THR A 75 13.32 -13.31 -2.99
C THR A 75 13.54 -13.50 -1.49
N GLU A 76 13.48 -12.42 -0.71
CA GLU A 76 13.73 -12.43 0.73
C GLU A 76 12.47 -12.53 1.57
N GLU A 77 11.31 -12.18 1.01
CA GLU A 77 10.02 -12.12 1.72
C GLU A 77 9.69 -13.42 2.44
N GLN A 78 9.85 -14.58 1.78
CA GLN A 78 9.57 -15.88 2.40
C GLN A 78 10.50 -16.14 3.60
N LYS A 79 11.79 -15.80 3.50
CA LYS A 79 12.74 -15.99 4.60
C LYS A 79 12.39 -15.12 5.81
N ALA A 80 11.91 -13.90 5.56
CA ALA A 80 11.45 -13.00 6.61
C ALA A 80 10.26 -13.59 7.37
N GLN A 81 9.29 -14.17 6.65
CA GLN A 81 8.14 -14.84 7.27
C GLN A 81 8.58 -16.09 8.04
N ASP A 82 9.44 -16.94 7.46
CA ASP A 82 9.93 -18.15 8.12
C ASP A 82 10.67 -17.80 9.44
N ALA A 83 11.52 -16.77 9.43
CA ALA A 83 12.23 -16.30 10.62
C ALA A 83 11.26 -15.75 11.67
N TYR A 84 10.22 -15.02 11.24
CA TYR A 84 9.19 -14.49 12.11
C TYR A 84 8.35 -15.58 12.77
N GLU A 85 7.89 -16.58 12.00
CA GLU A 85 7.12 -17.72 12.52
C GLU A 85 7.96 -18.52 13.53
N MET A 86 9.24 -18.77 13.22
CA MET A 86 10.15 -19.49 14.11
C MET A 86 10.39 -18.75 15.44
N LEU A 87 10.56 -17.42 15.38
CA LEU A 87 10.86 -16.62 16.58
C LEU A 87 9.64 -16.38 17.46
N THR A 88 8.47 -16.12 16.86
CA THR A 88 7.26 -15.71 17.59
C THR A 88 6.32 -16.86 17.90
N GLY A 89 6.40 -17.97 17.15
CA GLY A 89 5.44 -19.06 17.19
C GLY A 89 4.08 -18.72 16.55
N ASN A 90 3.92 -17.51 15.98
CA ASN A 90 2.74 -17.15 15.21
C ASN A 90 2.76 -17.88 13.86
N ILE A 91 1.57 -18.26 13.38
CA ILE A 91 1.40 -18.85 12.04
C ILE A 91 0.92 -17.75 11.10
N VAL A 92 1.68 -17.51 10.04
CA VAL A 92 1.40 -16.52 9.00
C VAL A 92 0.69 -17.21 7.84
N ILE A 93 -0.56 -16.84 7.63
CA ILE A 93 -1.36 -17.32 6.51
C ILE A 93 -1.21 -16.36 5.33
N PRO A 94 -0.75 -16.82 4.15
CA PRO A 94 -0.66 -15.98 2.96
C PRO A 94 -2.02 -15.36 2.60
N SER A 95 -2.02 -14.09 2.22
CA SER A 95 -3.22 -13.34 1.85
C SER A 95 -3.30 -13.07 0.36
N GLU A 96 -4.53 -13.02 -0.14
CA GLU A 96 -4.84 -12.45 -1.45
C GLU A 96 -4.96 -10.92 -1.36
N PHE A 97 -5.32 -10.25 -2.46
CA PHE A 97 -5.79 -8.87 -2.40
C PHE A 97 -7.16 -8.80 -1.74
N ILE A 98 -7.29 -8.00 -0.70
CA ILE A 98 -8.52 -7.81 0.06
C ILE A 98 -9.12 -6.46 -0.30
N VAL A 99 -10.38 -6.47 -0.75
CA VAL A 99 -11.17 -5.26 -0.98
C VAL A 99 -11.90 -4.88 0.30
N HIS A 100 -11.93 -3.58 0.61
CA HIS A 100 -12.64 -3.08 1.78
C HIS A 100 -14.15 -3.42 1.69
N PRO A 101 -14.77 -4.01 2.73
CA PRO A 101 -16.13 -4.55 2.64
C PRO A 101 -17.21 -3.50 2.28
N LYS A 102 -16.97 -2.25 2.65
CA LYS A 102 -17.84 -1.09 2.34
C LYS A 102 -17.41 -0.24 1.13
N TYR A 103 -16.13 -0.28 0.74
CA TYR A 103 -15.56 0.65 -0.23
C TYR A 103 -14.86 -0.14 -1.32
N ASP A 104 -15.61 -0.48 -2.37
CA ASP A 104 -15.14 -1.33 -3.48
C ASP A 104 -13.92 -0.77 -4.24
N TRP A 105 -13.66 0.53 -4.12
CA TRP A 105 -12.52 1.24 -4.69
C TRP A 105 -11.26 1.23 -3.81
N LEU A 106 -11.31 0.59 -2.64
CA LEU A 106 -10.24 0.56 -1.65
C LEU A 106 -9.81 -0.89 -1.36
N GLY A 107 -8.51 -1.15 -1.16
CA GLY A 107 -8.06 -2.47 -0.74
C GLY A 107 -6.61 -2.53 -0.25
N CYS A 108 -6.18 -3.71 0.18
CA CYS A 108 -4.81 -3.98 0.63
C CYS A 108 -4.34 -5.38 0.20
N SER A 109 -3.02 -5.59 0.22
CA SER A 109 -2.41 -6.91 0.06
C SER A 109 -1.49 -7.11 1.26
N PRO A 110 -2.01 -7.65 2.37
CA PRO A 110 -1.18 -8.08 3.50
C PRO A 110 -0.12 -9.07 3.03
N ASP A 111 1.10 -8.99 3.55
CA ASP A 111 2.10 -10.03 3.30
C ASP A 111 1.70 -11.34 4.01
N GLY A 112 0.96 -11.22 5.12
CA GLY A 112 0.30 -12.35 5.75
C GLY A 112 -0.71 -11.95 6.82
N LEU A 113 -1.54 -12.91 7.20
CA LEU A 113 -2.56 -12.79 8.24
C LEU A 113 -2.25 -13.74 9.39
N ILE A 114 -2.43 -13.28 10.63
CA ILE A 114 -2.17 -14.06 11.84
C ILE A 114 -3.46 -14.17 12.62
N ASN A 115 -3.93 -15.40 12.84
CA ASN A 115 -5.18 -15.69 13.54
C ASN A 115 -6.34 -14.80 13.01
N ASP A 116 -7.24 -14.38 13.88
CA ASP A 116 -8.38 -13.52 13.52
C ASP A 116 -8.04 -12.02 13.54
N ASP A 117 -7.05 -11.61 14.33
CA ASP A 117 -6.86 -10.19 14.71
C ASP A 117 -5.54 -9.56 14.23
N GLY A 118 -4.58 -10.33 13.74
CA GLY A 118 -3.23 -9.86 13.40
C GLY A 118 -2.89 -9.91 11.91
N GLY A 119 -1.89 -9.15 11.48
CA GLY A 119 -1.31 -9.25 10.14
C GLY A 119 0.17 -8.92 10.14
N THR A 120 0.86 -9.17 9.03
CA THR A 120 2.27 -8.81 8.87
C THR A 120 2.49 -7.92 7.66
N GLU A 121 3.46 -7.03 7.78
CA GLU A 121 4.00 -6.23 6.69
C GLU A 121 5.52 -6.32 6.75
N SER A 122 6.11 -7.03 5.80
CA SER A 122 7.53 -7.28 5.69
C SER A 122 8.22 -6.29 4.75
N LYS A 123 9.39 -5.82 5.18
CA LYS A 123 10.31 -5.02 4.38
C LYS A 123 11.67 -5.68 4.38
N CYS A 124 12.08 -6.12 3.20
CA CYS A 124 13.45 -6.58 2.94
C CYS A 124 14.18 -5.48 2.16
N PRO A 125 14.75 -4.44 2.83
CA PRO A 125 15.33 -3.31 2.14
C PRO A 125 16.56 -3.74 1.34
N PHE A 126 16.65 -3.27 0.10
CA PHE A 126 17.84 -3.50 -0.73
C PHE A 126 19.06 -2.78 -0.17
N ASN A 127 18.87 -1.55 0.32
CA ASN A 127 19.88 -0.75 1.00
C ASN A 127 19.99 -1.19 2.47
N GLU A 128 21.14 -1.75 2.83
CA GLU A 128 21.49 -2.27 4.14
C GLU A 128 21.31 -1.23 5.25
N ALA A 129 21.61 0.04 4.97
CA ALA A 129 21.51 1.11 5.95
C ALA A 129 20.08 1.33 6.44
N ILE A 130 19.06 0.98 5.64
CA ILE A 130 17.66 1.07 6.05
C ILE A 130 17.35 0.06 7.15
N HIS A 131 17.85 -1.17 7.04
CA HIS A 131 17.60 -2.20 8.06
C HIS A 131 18.26 -1.82 9.40
N VAL A 132 19.51 -1.34 9.35
CA VAL A 132 20.21 -0.81 10.53
C VAL A 132 19.45 0.38 11.13
N LYS A 133 18.96 1.30 10.29
CA LYS A 133 18.15 2.43 10.75
C LYS A 133 16.88 1.96 11.45
N THR A 134 16.18 0.97 10.91
CA THR A 134 14.97 0.41 11.51
C THR A 134 15.26 -0.16 12.91
N TRP A 135 16.37 -0.87 13.09
CA TRP A 135 16.78 -1.35 14.42
C TRP A 135 16.96 -0.23 15.45
N LEU A 136 17.42 0.95 15.00
CA LEU A 136 17.70 2.09 15.87
C LEU A 136 16.47 2.98 16.13
N GLU A 137 15.58 3.10 15.15
CA GLU A 137 14.51 4.11 15.13
C GLU A 137 13.10 3.50 15.12
N GLY A 138 12.99 2.19 14.93
CA GLY A 138 11.73 1.50 14.69
C GLY A 138 11.22 1.62 13.26
N MET A 139 9.96 1.25 13.04
CA MET A 139 9.30 1.31 11.76
C MET A 139 9.35 2.74 11.19
N PRO A 140 9.86 2.93 9.97
CA PRO A 140 9.79 4.23 9.30
C PRO A 140 8.36 4.77 9.23
N GLU A 141 8.15 6.03 9.63
CA GLU A 141 6.81 6.67 9.67
C GLU A 141 6.05 6.60 8.34
N GLU A 142 6.76 6.53 7.21
CA GLU A 142 6.17 6.40 5.88
C GLU A 142 5.41 5.09 5.66
N HIS A 143 5.60 4.07 6.52
CA HIS A 143 4.85 2.81 6.50
C HIS A 143 3.58 2.85 7.35
N MET A 144 3.43 3.82 8.26
CA MET A 144 2.25 3.94 9.11
C MET A 144 0.92 4.02 8.31
N PRO A 145 0.82 4.80 7.20
CA PRO A 145 -0.40 4.82 6.40
C PRO A 145 -0.74 3.45 5.81
N GLN A 146 0.27 2.66 5.44
CA GLN A 146 0.07 1.32 4.89
C GLN A 146 -0.40 0.36 5.98
N VAL A 147 0.30 0.31 7.11
CA VAL A 147 0.00 -0.61 8.24
C VAL A 147 -1.40 -0.33 8.82
N GLN A 148 -1.69 0.92 9.17
CA GLN A 148 -3.02 1.33 9.64
C GLN A 148 -4.07 1.14 8.54
N GLY A 149 -3.70 1.34 7.28
CA GLY A 149 -4.55 1.11 6.12
C GLY A 149 -4.96 -0.36 5.95
N CYS A 150 -4.04 -1.30 6.15
CA CYS A 150 -4.33 -2.73 6.14
C CYS A 150 -5.30 -3.11 7.25
N MET A 151 -5.10 -2.60 8.47
CA MET A 151 -6.05 -2.78 9.58
C MET A 151 -7.41 -2.15 9.27
N PHE A 152 -7.46 -0.98 8.63
CA PHE A 152 -8.70 -0.35 8.20
C PHE A 152 -9.48 -1.22 7.20
N VAL A 153 -8.80 -1.77 6.19
CA VAL A 153 -9.42 -2.62 5.15
C VAL A 153 -9.90 -3.95 5.71
N THR A 154 -9.11 -4.57 6.58
CA THR A 154 -9.38 -5.94 7.08
C THR A 154 -10.21 -5.99 8.35
N GLY A 155 -10.29 -4.89 9.11
CA GLY A 155 -10.91 -4.86 10.44
C GLY A 155 -10.06 -5.48 11.56
N ARG A 156 -8.80 -5.83 11.27
CA ARG A 156 -7.85 -6.42 12.22
C ARG A 156 -7.34 -5.39 13.24
N LYS A 157 -6.80 -5.87 14.36
CA LYS A 157 -6.51 -5.08 15.57
C LYS A 157 -5.04 -4.73 15.75
N TRP A 158 -4.14 -5.49 15.14
CA TRP A 158 -2.70 -5.24 15.22
C TRP A 158 -2.01 -5.73 13.96
N TRP A 159 -0.79 -5.23 13.77
CA TRP A 159 0.06 -5.57 12.64
C TRP A 159 1.51 -5.62 13.09
N ASP A 160 2.20 -6.71 12.79
CA ASP A 160 3.64 -6.78 13.01
C ASP A 160 4.36 -6.26 11.76
N PHE A 161 5.07 -5.16 11.93
CA PHE A 161 6.01 -4.65 10.96
C PHE A 161 7.32 -5.42 11.09
N LEU A 162 7.78 -5.98 9.98
CA LEU A 162 9.03 -6.72 9.91
C LEU A 162 10.02 -5.95 9.06
N SER A 163 11.25 -5.81 9.54
CA SER A 163 12.39 -5.51 8.67
C SER A 163 13.34 -6.69 8.69
N PHE A 164 13.70 -7.21 7.52
CA PHE A 164 14.51 -8.40 7.39
C PHE A 164 15.68 -8.22 6.42
N ASP A 165 16.86 -8.73 6.78
CA ASP A 165 18.02 -8.76 5.89
C ASP A 165 18.89 -10.00 6.15
N SER A 166 18.84 -11.00 5.27
CA SER A 166 19.62 -12.24 5.41
C SER A 166 21.13 -12.06 5.31
N ARG A 167 21.63 -10.86 4.97
CA ARG A 167 23.06 -10.53 4.96
C ARG A 167 23.60 -10.25 6.37
N GLN A 168 22.73 -10.02 7.36
CA GLN A 168 23.11 -9.77 8.75
C GLN A 168 23.45 -11.06 9.51
N ASP A 169 24.13 -10.90 10.64
CA ASP A 169 24.28 -11.95 11.65
C ASP A 169 22.90 -12.35 12.20
N GLU A 170 22.74 -13.64 12.55
CA GLU A 170 21.46 -14.29 12.89
C GLU A 170 20.61 -13.47 13.88
N GLU A 171 21.21 -12.93 14.94
CA GLU A 171 20.52 -12.14 15.97
C GLU A 171 19.98 -10.79 15.47
N CYS A 172 20.53 -10.29 14.36
CA CYS A 172 20.21 -8.99 13.79
C CYS A 172 19.41 -9.10 12.48
N GLN A 173 19.11 -10.30 11.98
CA GLN A 173 18.45 -10.47 10.68
C GLN A 173 17.00 -9.98 10.67
N LEU A 174 16.30 -10.05 11.80
CA LEU A 174 14.87 -9.77 11.88
C LEU A 174 14.56 -8.77 13.00
N TYR A 175 14.09 -7.60 12.58
CA TYR A 175 13.44 -6.63 13.45
C TYR A 175 11.92 -6.82 13.41
N ILE A 176 11.25 -6.75 14.56
CA ILE A 176 9.78 -6.85 14.68
C ILE A 176 9.27 -5.69 15.54
N GLU A 177 8.24 -4.99 15.06
CA GLU A 177 7.48 -4.02 15.84
C GLU A 177 5.98 -4.26 15.70
N THR A 178 5.30 -4.48 16.83
CA THR A 178 3.83 -4.62 16.86
C THR A 178 3.17 -3.26 16.89
N ILE A 179 2.45 -2.95 15.81
CA ILE A 179 1.65 -1.73 15.67
C ILE A 179 0.20 -2.05 15.96
N HIS A 180 -0.37 -1.39 16.95
CA HIS A 180 -1.80 -1.52 17.25
C HIS A 180 -2.64 -0.60 16.38
N ARG A 181 -3.86 -1.06 16.12
CA ARG A 181 -4.88 -0.28 15.43
C ARG A 181 -5.12 1.04 16.15
N ASP A 182 -5.00 2.12 15.42
CA ASP A 182 -5.27 3.47 15.90
C ASP A 182 -6.51 4.02 15.18
N GLU A 183 -7.64 4.07 15.91
CA GLU A 183 -8.91 4.51 15.34
C GLU A 183 -8.91 6.00 14.95
N ASP A 184 -8.17 6.85 15.66
CA ASP A 184 -8.10 8.28 15.35
C ASP A 184 -7.26 8.49 14.09
N TYR A 185 -6.14 7.78 13.97
CA TYR A 185 -5.35 7.76 12.75
C TYR A 185 -6.17 7.26 11.55
N ILE A 186 -6.85 6.12 11.70
CA ILE A 186 -7.67 5.51 10.65
C ILE A 186 -8.83 6.45 10.27
N ALA A 187 -9.47 7.11 11.23
CA ALA A 187 -10.53 8.07 10.94
C ALA A 187 -10.01 9.26 10.10
N ASN A 188 -8.81 9.75 10.37
CA ASN A 188 -8.19 10.83 9.60
C ASN A 188 -7.74 10.35 8.22
N LEU A 189 -7.09 9.19 8.14
CA LEU A 189 -6.70 8.56 6.88
C LEU A 189 -7.92 8.32 5.98
N HIS A 190 -9.03 7.83 6.54
CA HIS A 190 -10.26 7.58 5.80
C HIS A 190 -10.83 8.86 5.17
N LYS A 191 -10.81 10.00 5.86
CA LYS A 191 -11.22 11.30 5.28
C LYS A 191 -10.39 11.64 4.04
N GLU A 192 -9.06 11.47 4.14
CA GLU A 192 -8.13 11.74 3.05
C GLU A 192 -8.34 10.80 1.86
N LEU A 193 -8.62 9.52 2.12
CA LEU A 193 -8.93 8.51 1.09
C LEU A 193 -10.23 8.84 0.35
N VAL A 194 -11.29 9.21 1.08
CA VAL A 194 -12.57 9.62 0.48
C VAL A 194 -12.39 10.88 -0.37
N GLN A 195 -11.70 11.89 0.16
CA GLN A 195 -11.41 13.11 -0.60
C GLN A 195 -10.63 12.80 -1.88
N PHE A 196 -9.58 11.98 -1.79
CA PHE A 196 -8.80 11.57 -2.96
C PHE A 196 -9.65 10.83 -4.00
N ASN A 197 -10.52 9.91 -3.58
CA ASN A 197 -11.37 9.18 -4.53
C ASN A 197 -12.40 10.09 -5.22
N LEU A 198 -12.94 11.09 -4.52
CA LEU A 198 -13.82 12.10 -5.12
C LEU A 198 -13.09 12.96 -6.16
N GLU A 199 -11.89 13.42 -5.83
CA GLU A 199 -11.03 14.18 -6.76
C GLU A 199 -10.63 13.33 -7.98
N LEU A 200 -10.30 12.06 -7.76
CA LEU A 200 -9.99 11.10 -8.82
C LEU A 200 -11.17 10.89 -9.76
N ASN A 201 -12.39 10.71 -9.24
CA ASN A 201 -13.59 10.57 -10.08
C ASN A 201 -13.81 11.81 -10.97
N ARG A 202 -13.66 13.01 -10.40
CA ARG A 202 -13.76 14.26 -11.17
C ARG A 202 -12.69 14.34 -12.26
N MET A 203 -11.46 13.93 -11.98
CA MET A 203 -10.39 13.89 -12.98
C MET A 203 -10.70 12.92 -14.12
N VAL A 204 -11.24 11.73 -13.80
CA VAL A 204 -11.66 10.74 -14.79
C VAL A 204 -12.72 11.32 -15.72
N ASP A 205 -13.75 11.96 -15.15
CA ASP A 205 -14.83 12.59 -15.91
C ASP A 205 -14.29 13.73 -16.80
N GLU A 206 -13.43 14.60 -16.24
CA GLU A 206 -12.84 15.72 -16.97
C GLU A 206 -11.98 15.26 -18.16
N VAL A 207 -11.16 14.22 -17.98
CA VAL A 207 -10.35 13.67 -19.08
C VAL A 207 -11.24 13.05 -20.15
N ALA A 208 -12.29 12.32 -19.77
CA ALA A 208 -13.24 11.73 -20.71
C ALA A 208 -14.00 12.81 -21.50
N ASP A 209 -14.44 13.89 -20.85
CA ASP A 209 -15.11 15.02 -21.48
C ASP A 209 -14.19 15.76 -22.45
N LYS A 210 -12.94 16.02 -22.06
CA LYS A 210 -11.95 16.63 -22.95
C LYS A 210 -11.68 15.78 -24.19
N ALA A 211 -11.60 14.46 -24.03
CA ALA A 211 -11.44 13.54 -25.15
C ALA A 211 -12.65 13.58 -26.11
N ARG A 212 -13.89 13.55 -25.57
CA ARG A 212 -15.12 13.68 -26.36
C ARG A 212 -15.21 15.01 -27.10
N ALA A 213 -14.91 16.12 -26.41
CA ALA A 213 -14.92 17.45 -26.99
C ALA A 213 -13.85 17.62 -28.09
N GLN A 214 -12.70 16.95 -27.96
CA GLN A 214 -11.71 16.89 -29.02
C GLN A 214 -12.20 16.11 -30.24
N ALA A 215 -12.79 14.92 -30.05
CA ALA A 215 -13.35 14.13 -31.13
C ALA A 215 -14.42 14.91 -31.92
N TYR A 216 -15.35 15.55 -31.19
CA TYR A 216 -16.39 16.40 -31.80
C TYR A 216 -15.80 17.56 -32.61
N ARG A 217 -14.79 18.26 -32.09
CA ARG A 217 -14.11 19.35 -32.81
C ARG A 217 -13.39 18.89 -34.08
N LEU A 218 -12.95 17.63 -34.13
CA LEU A 218 -12.23 17.05 -35.27
C LEU A 218 -13.16 16.35 -36.28
N GLY A 219 -14.48 16.36 -36.06
CA GLY A 219 -15.46 15.79 -36.98
C GLY A 219 -15.53 14.26 -36.96
N ALA A 220 -15.12 13.64 -35.84
CA ALA A 220 -15.29 12.21 -35.58
C ALA A 220 -16.65 11.89 -34.94
#